data_AF-A0AAD6BB82-F1
#
_entry.id   AF-A0AAD6BB82-F1
#
_cell.length_a   1.000
_cell.length_b   1.000
_cell.length_c   1.000
_cell.angle_alpha   90.00
_cell.angle_beta   90.00
_cell.angle_gamma   90.00
#
_symmetry.space_group_name_H-M   'P 1'
#
loop_
_entity.id
_entity.type
_entity.pdbx_description
1 polymer ?
#
loop_
_entity_poly.entity_id
_entity_poly.type
_entity_poly.pdbx_seq_one_letter_code
_entity_poly.pdbx_strand_id
1 'polypeptide(L)'
;MMESCFGGKPEREGPVVVDDIKRDLLEEFNALPAQEVVQTENLQVFLRECVSIEGPDTVVLRAPRSCQSKSLPQTAQRFTFTQVFDPEASQRKVFEGSVRGLVRDVLIGGNCLVFTYGVTNAGKTFTFLGPEHDSGLLPRSLSVIFNSIEGRVYPRSDLKPQRCRDFTRLTSEQQAAESSSKRSLLRLLKEVLILCTNTAY
;
A
#
# COMPACT_ATOMS: atom_id res chain seq x y z
N MET A 1 9.11 -19.61 -45.38
CA MET A 1 10.06 -20.18 -44.40
C MET A 1 9.81 -19.42 -43.10
N MET A 2 8.94 -19.92 -42.21
CA MET A 2 9.28 -20.81 -41.06
C MET A 2 10.21 -20.07 -40.08
N GLU A 3 9.90 -19.84 -38.80
CA GLU A 3 9.06 -20.57 -37.84
C GLU A 3 8.47 -19.66 -36.74
N SER A 4 7.31 -20.10 -36.26
CA SER A 4 6.56 -19.66 -35.09
C SER A 4 7.16 -20.18 -33.78
N CYS A 5 7.27 -19.32 -32.76
CA CYS A 5 7.28 -19.74 -31.36
C CYS A 5 5.99 -19.25 -30.69
N PHE A 6 4.89 -19.95 -30.97
CA PHE A 6 3.70 -19.94 -30.13
C PHE A 6 4.07 -20.59 -28.79
N GLY A 7 4.46 -19.78 -27.81
CA GLY A 7 4.31 -20.15 -26.40
C GLY A 7 2.85 -19.93 -26.01
N GLY A 8 1.99 -20.89 -26.35
CA GLY A 8 0.57 -20.84 -26.01
C GLY A 8 0.39 -20.72 -24.49
N LYS A 9 -0.11 -19.57 -24.02
CA LYS A 9 -0.87 -19.57 -22.76
C LYS A 9 -2.16 -20.35 -23.05
N PRO A 10 -2.49 -21.39 -22.29
CA PRO A 10 -3.74 -22.11 -22.51
C PRO A 10 -4.90 -21.12 -22.36
N GLU A 11 -5.69 -20.99 -23.41
CA GLU A 11 -6.99 -20.31 -23.37
C GLU A 11 -7.83 -21.05 -22.32
N ARG A 12 -8.06 -20.43 -21.16
CA ARG A 12 -8.83 -21.04 -20.07
C ARG A 12 -10.32 -20.98 -20.41
N GLU A 13 -10.91 -22.12 -20.75
CA GLU A 13 -12.35 -22.29 -20.96
C GLU A 13 -13.16 -22.47 -19.65
N GLY A 14 -12.59 -22.14 -18.49
CA GLY A 14 -13.24 -22.33 -17.17
C GLY A 14 -13.54 -21.02 -16.42
N PRO A 15 -14.51 -21.03 -15.48
CA PRO A 15 -14.73 -19.90 -14.58
C PRO A 15 -13.48 -19.67 -13.71
N VAL A 16 -12.96 -18.44 -13.71
CA VAL A 16 -11.82 -18.03 -12.88
C VAL A 16 -12.22 -18.13 -11.41
N VAL A 17 -11.58 -19.03 -10.67
CA VAL A 17 -11.80 -19.21 -9.23
C VAL A 17 -10.88 -18.25 -8.48
N VAL A 18 -11.32 -17.74 -7.32
CA VAL A 18 -10.53 -16.83 -6.47
C VAL A 18 -9.14 -17.40 -6.17
N ASP A 19 -9.02 -18.72 -6.02
CA ASP A 19 -7.75 -19.39 -5.75
C ASP A 19 -6.79 -19.42 -6.95
N ASP A 20 -7.30 -19.36 -8.19
CA ASP A 20 -6.46 -19.19 -9.38
C ASP A 20 -5.81 -17.80 -9.42
N ILE A 21 -6.54 -16.76 -8.99
CA ILE A 21 -6.00 -15.39 -8.89
C ILE A 21 -4.89 -15.34 -7.83
N LYS A 22 -5.09 -16.02 -6.69
CA LYS A 22 -4.10 -16.09 -5.61
C LYS A 22 -2.81 -16.77 -6.04
N ARG A 23 -2.88 -17.92 -6.73
CA ARG A 23 -1.70 -18.67 -7.20
C ARG A 23 -0.84 -17.83 -8.15
N ASP A 24 -1.48 -17.12 -9.07
CA ASP A 24 -0.78 -16.32 -10.08
C ASP A 24 -0.18 -15.02 -9.46
N LEU A 25 -0.65 -14.55 -8.30
CA LEU A 25 -0.06 -13.41 -7.56
C LEU A 25 1.20 -13.84 -6.78
N LEU A 26 1.23 -15.08 -6.32
CA LEU A 26 2.34 -15.65 -5.55
C LEU A 26 3.59 -15.86 -6.41
N GLU A 27 3.46 -16.26 -7.68
CA GLU A 27 4.64 -16.48 -8.55
C GLU A 27 5.39 -15.18 -8.88
N GLU A 28 4.68 -14.05 -8.96
CA GLU A 28 5.26 -12.73 -9.24
C GLU A 28 5.99 -12.14 -8.02
N PHE A 29 5.59 -12.53 -6.81
CA PHE A 29 6.14 -12.04 -5.54
C PHE A 29 7.17 -12.97 -4.87
N ASN A 30 7.11 -14.29 -5.12
CA ASN A 30 8.00 -15.30 -4.50
C ASN A 30 9.40 -15.37 -5.12
N ALA A 31 9.74 -14.50 -6.08
CA ALA A 31 11.10 -14.39 -6.60
C ALA A 31 12.13 -13.87 -5.57
N LEU A 32 11.73 -13.57 -4.34
CA LEU A 32 12.61 -13.15 -3.24
C LEU A 32 12.14 -13.78 -1.91
N PRO A 33 13.06 -14.03 -0.96
CA PRO A 33 12.80 -14.93 0.17
C PRO A 33 11.71 -14.42 1.11
N ALA A 34 10.93 -15.35 1.64
CA ALA A 34 9.87 -15.11 2.60
C ALA A 34 10.43 -14.50 3.90
N GLN A 35 9.78 -13.46 4.41
CA GLN A 35 10.06 -12.90 5.72
C GLN A 35 8.81 -13.10 6.60
N GLU A 36 9.05 -13.62 7.81
CA GLU A 36 8.03 -14.08 8.76
C GLU A 36 7.11 -12.95 9.24
N VAL A 37 5.85 -13.33 9.46
CA VAL A 37 4.75 -12.50 9.95
C VAL A 37 4.98 -12.17 11.43
N VAL A 38 5.20 -10.90 11.76
CA VAL A 38 5.20 -10.42 13.14
C VAL A 38 4.26 -9.21 13.25
N GLN A 39 3.21 -9.35 14.04
CA GLN A 39 2.38 -8.24 14.49
C GLN A 39 3.24 -7.31 15.35
N THR A 40 3.49 -6.07 14.92
CA THR A 40 4.23 -5.10 15.75
C THR A 40 3.63 -3.69 15.67
N GLU A 41 3.44 -3.10 16.84
CA GLU A 41 3.14 -1.68 17.02
C GLU A 41 4.45 -0.86 16.96
N ASN A 42 4.59 0.06 16.00
CA ASN A 42 5.88 0.72 15.70
C ASN A 42 5.96 2.19 16.16
N LEU A 43 6.72 2.49 17.23
CA LEU A 43 6.82 3.82 17.88
C LEU A 43 8.03 4.58 17.31
N GLN A 44 7.81 5.69 16.61
CA GLN A 44 8.89 6.60 16.22
C GLN A 44 8.73 7.99 16.87
N VAL A 45 9.77 8.42 17.56
CA VAL A 45 9.87 9.70 18.28
C VAL A 45 10.91 10.58 17.57
N PHE A 46 10.51 11.78 17.15
CA PHE A 46 11.38 12.77 16.51
C PHE A 46 11.84 13.80 17.55
N LEU A 47 13.12 13.85 17.93
CA LEU A 47 13.75 14.93 18.69
C LEU A 47 15.26 15.02 18.38
N ARG A 48 15.70 16.14 17.79
CA ARG A 48 16.94 16.26 17.00
C ARG A 48 18.28 16.39 17.75
N GLU A 49 18.34 16.32 19.08
CA GLU A 49 19.63 16.37 19.82
C GLU A 49 19.80 15.28 20.87
N CYS A 50 18.75 14.49 21.13
CA CYS A 50 18.73 13.52 22.22
C CYS A 50 18.64 12.08 21.73
N VAL A 51 18.58 11.83 20.42
CA VAL A 51 18.30 10.52 19.82
C VAL A 51 19.51 10.09 18.98
N SER A 52 20.05 8.90 19.25
CA SER A 52 21.09 8.26 18.44
C SER A 52 20.68 6.84 18.08
N ILE A 53 20.90 6.42 16.83
CA ILE A 53 20.60 5.07 16.34
C ILE A 53 21.85 4.20 16.56
N GLU A 54 21.70 3.06 17.24
CA GLU A 54 22.78 2.10 17.53
C GLU A 54 22.46 0.73 16.91
N GLY A 55 22.35 0.70 15.57
CA GLY A 55 22.02 -0.51 14.81
C GLY A 55 20.65 -0.44 14.14
N PRO A 56 20.23 -1.52 13.46
CA PRO A 56 19.02 -1.53 12.63
C PRO A 56 17.71 -1.56 13.43
N ASP A 57 17.77 -1.87 14.72
CA ASP A 57 16.63 -2.15 15.59
C ASP A 57 16.65 -1.31 16.89
N THR A 58 17.72 -0.56 17.15
CA THR A 58 17.96 0.02 18.47
C THR A 58 18.15 1.54 18.42
N VAL A 59 17.41 2.24 19.26
CA VAL A 59 17.52 3.70 19.47
C VAL A 59 17.93 3.99 20.91
N VAL A 60 18.84 4.93 21.08
CA VAL A 60 19.31 5.39 22.38
C VAL A 60 18.95 6.86 22.58
N LEU A 61 18.21 7.14 23.65
CA LEU A 61 17.93 8.48 24.13
C LEU A 61 18.99 8.91 25.15
N ARG A 62 19.63 10.05 24.91
CA ARG A 62 20.62 10.66 25.81
C ARG A 62 20.20 12.09 26.13
N ALA A 63 20.19 12.44 27.41
CA ALA A 63 19.93 13.81 27.84
C ALA A 63 21.05 14.77 27.36
N PRO A 64 20.71 16.00 26.92
CA PRO A 64 21.68 17.00 26.50
C PRO A 64 22.71 17.32 27.59
N ARG A 65 23.93 17.68 27.18
CA ARG A 65 25.03 17.99 28.12
C ARG A 65 24.77 19.22 28.99
N SER A 66 23.89 20.13 28.55
CA SER A 66 23.47 21.31 29.29
C SER A 66 22.63 21.02 30.54
N CYS A 67 22.03 19.82 30.63
CA CYS A 67 21.23 19.39 31.79
C CYS A 67 22.01 18.50 32.76
N GLN A 68 23.32 18.33 32.55
CA GLN A 68 24.14 17.39 33.32
C GLN A 68 24.77 18.07 34.55
N SER A 69 24.52 17.51 35.73
CA SER A 69 25.42 17.69 36.88
C SER A 69 26.68 16.85 36.65
N LYS A 70 27.87 17.38 36.93
CA LYS A 70 29.17 16.69 36.78
C LYS A 70 29.32 15.40 37.62
N SER A 71 28.32 15.04 38.42
CA SER A 71 28.37 13.98 39.43
C SER A 71 27.48 12.76 39.15
N LEU A 72 26.65 12.75 38.09
CA LEU A 72 25.71 11.66 37.83
C LEU A 72 26.09 10.82 36.59
N PRO A 73 26.02 9.48 36.67
CA PRO A 73 26.21 8.61 35.51
C PRO A 73 25.26 9.00 34.38
N GLN A 74 25.74 8.91 33.13
CA GLN A 74 24.93 9.19 31.95
C GLN A 74 23.76 8.19 31.85
N THR A 75 22.56 8.61 32.28
CA THR A 75 21.35 7.80 32.10
C THR A 75 20.95 7.86 30.63
N ALA A 76 21.37 6.86 29.86
CA ALA A 76 20.90 6.62 28.51
C ALA A 76 19.75 5.60 28.55
N GLN A 77 18.65 5.90 27.88
CA GLN A 77 17.55 4.95 27.72
C GLN A 77 17.65 4.27 26.36
N ARG A 78 17.58 2.95 26.33
CA ARG A 78 17.63 2.15 25.10
C ARG A 78 16.25 1.60 24.79
N PHE A 79 15.86 1.68 23.53
CA PHE A 79 14.61 1.14 23.00
C PHE A 79 14.92 0.24 21.81
N THR A 80 14.24 -0.89 21.74
CA THR A 80 14.37 -1.88 20.66
C THR A 80 13.06 -1.98 19.90
N PHE A 81 13.15 -2.01 18.57
CA PHE A 81 12.06 -2.05 17.62
C PHE A 81 12.34 -3.11 16.56
N THR A 82 11.34 -3.51 15.77
CA THR A 82 11.58 -4.42 14.65
C THR A 82 12.49 -3.80 13.59
N GLN A 83 12.35 -2.50 13.36
CA GLN A 83 13.20 -1.76 12.44
C GLN A 83 13.23 -0.28 12.80
N VAL A 84 14.41 0.32 12.68
CA VAL A 84 14.67 1.75 12.85
C VAL A 84 15.18 2.29 11.52
N PHE A 85 14.60 3.40 11.06
CA PHE A 85 15.02 4.07 9.84
C PHE A 85 15.83 5.31 10.18
N ASP A 86 16.96 5.49 9.50
CA ASP A 86 17.77 6.71 9.60
C ASP A 86 16.97 7.95 9.17
N PRO A 87 17.29 9.14 9.70
CA PRO A 87 16.64 10.39 9.29
C PRO A 87 16.76 10.68 7.77
N GLU A 88 17.77 10.13 7.12
CA GLU A 88 18.05 10.25 5.69
C GLU A 88 17.35 9.16 4.85
N ALA A 89 16.60 8.24 5.49
CA ALA A 89 15.87 7.20 4.79
C ALA A 89 14.79 7.80 3.87
N SER A 90 14.78 7.36 2.61
CA SER A 90 13.75 7.75 1.64
C SER A 90 12.40 7.08 1.93
N GLN A 91 11.32 7.66 1.42
CA GLN A 91 9.98 7.04 1.56
C GLN A 91 9.92 5.65 0.95
N ARG A 92 10.67 5.44 -0.13
CA ARG A 92 10.81 4.13 -0.75
C ARG A 92 11.42 3.11 0.21
N LYS A 93 12.51 3.46 0.90
CA LYS A 93 13.17 2.56 1.88
C LYS A 93 12.22 2.22 3.03
N VAL A 94 11.49 3.22 3.53
CA VAL A 94 10.48 3.03 4.58
C VAL A 94 9.36 2.10 4.09
N PHE A 95 8.82 2.32 2.88
CA PHE A 95 7.79 1.47 2.30
C PHE A 95 8.25 0.01 2.14
N GLU A 96 9.44 -0.21 1.57
CA GLU A 96 10.00 -1.54 1.34
C GLU A 96 10.24 -2.31 2.65
N GLY A 97 10.70 -1.62 3.70
CA GLY A 97 10.97 -2.24 5.00
C GLY A 97 9.73 -2.46 5.88
N SER A 98 8.65 -1.71 5.69
CA SER A 98 7.49 -1.73 6.61
C SER A 98 6.18 -2.25 5.99
N VAL A 99 5.75 -1.72 4.84
CA VAL A 99 4.38 -1.94 4.32
C VAL A 99 4.34 -2.88 3.12
N ARG A 100 5.45 -3.05 2.40
CA ARG A 100 5.48 -3.90 1.19
C ARG A 100 5.06 -5.35 1.46
N GLY A 101 5.53 -5.95 2.56
CA GLY A 101 5.13 -7.30 2.95
C GLY A 101 3.63 -7.40 3.26
N LEU A 102 3.10 -6.39 3.95
CA LEU A 102 1.68 -6.31 4.29
C LEU A 102 0.79 -6.17 3.06
N VAL A 103 1.22 -5.42 2.04
CA VAL A 103 0.51 -5.32 0.76
C VAL A 103 0.46 -6.67 0.05
N ARG A 104 1.56 -7.45 0.06
CA ARG A 104 1.57 -8.82 -0.46
C ARG A 104 0.56 -9.70 0.30
N ASP A 105 0.51 -9.59 1.62
CA ASP A 105 -0.41 -10.38 2.44
C ASP A 105 -1.88 -10.04 2.14
N VAL A 106 -2.20 -8.77 1.85
CA VAL A 106 -3.53 -8.35 1.39
C VAL A 106 -3.86 -8.95 0.02
N LEU A 107 -2.90 -8.97 -0.91
CA LEU A 107 -3.10 -9.51 -2.26
C LEU A 107 -3.41 -11.02 -2.25
N ILE A 108 -2.90 -11.79 -1.28
CA ILE A 108 -3.24 -13.21 -1.12
C ILE A 108 -4.55 -13.47 -0.34
N GLY A 109 -5.25 -12.40 0.06
CA GLY A 109 -6.52 -12.45 0.79
C GLY A 109 -6.43 -12.29 2.31
N GLY A 110 -5.29 -11.82 2.82
CA GLY A 110 -5.12 -11.43 4.21
C GLY A 110 -5.76 -10.07 4.54
N ASN A 111 -5.93 -9.80 5.83
CA ASN A 111 -6.35 -8.49 6.33
C ASN A 111 -5.16 -7.79 6.99
N CYS A 112 -4.98 -6.51 6.69
CA CYS A 112 -3.93 -5.69 7.29
C CYS A 112 -4.48 -4.34 7.76
N LEU A 113 -3.91 -3.82 8.85
CA LEU A 113 -4.11 -2.46 9.34
C LEU A 113 -2.75 -1.78 9.50
N VAL A 114 -2.57 -0.64 8.84
CA VAL A 114 -1.39 0.22 8.98
C VAL A 114 -1.83 1.57 9.53
N PHE A 115 -1.18 2.02 10.60
CA PHE A 115 -1.38 3.36 11.15
C PHE A 115 -0.04 3.95 11.58
N THR A 116 0.07 5.27 11.45
CA THR A 116 1.23 6.04 11.93
C THR A 116 0.85 6.78 13.19
N TYR A 117 1.76 6.85 14.14
CA TYR A 117 1.51 7.57 15.39
C TYR A 117 2.77 8.29 15.86
N GLY A 118 2.59 9.21 16.80
CA GLY A 118 3.64 10.12 17.27
C GLY A 118 3.09 11.51 17.57
N VAL A 119 3.91 12.37 18.15
CA VAL A 119 3.53 13.75 18.51
C VAL A 119 3.27 14.63 17.28
N THR A 120 2.65 15.79 17.47
CA THR A 120 2.50 16.79 16.40
C THR A 120 3.87 17.15 15.83
N ASN A 121 3.94 17.36 14.51
CA ASN A 121 5.17 17.64 13.78
C ASN A 121 6.23 16.50 13.75
N ALA A 122 5.86 15.28 14.17
CA ALA A 122 6.76 14.10 14.08
C ALA A 122 6.88 13.49 12.68
N GLY A 123 6.27 14.10 11.64
CA GLY A 123 6.32 13.57 10.27
C GLY A 123 5.27 12.52 9.92
N LYS A 124 4.24 12.27 10.74
CA LYS A 124 3.17 11.28 10.43
C LYS A 124 2.57 11.43 9.02
N THR A 125 2.10 12.64 8.69
CA THR A 125 1.52 12.93 7.36
C THR A 125 2.57 12.81 6.25
N PHE A 126 3.81 13.23 6.55
CA PHE A 126 4.93 13.07 5.63
C PHE A 126 5.16 11.59 5.33
N THR A 127 5.27 10.71 6.33
CA THR A 127 5.46 9.26 6.10
C THR A 127 4.25 8.63 5.41
N PHE A 128 3.02 8.96 5.85
CA PHE A 128 1.82 8.29 5.37
C PHE A 128 1.43 8.69 3.93
N LEU A 129 1.43 9.99 3.61
CA LEU A 129 1.07 10.49 2.28
C LEU A 129 2.29 10.78 1.40
N GLY A 130 3.37 11.29 2.00
CA GLY A 130 4.54 11.77 1.27
C GLY A 130 4.37 13.15 0.66
N PRO A 131 5.48 13.86 0.37
CA PRO A 131 5.46 15.02 -0.51
C PRO A 131 5.17 14.61 -1.96
N GLU A 132 4.79 15.58 -2.79
CA GLU A 132 4.42 15.36 -4.20
C GLU A 132 5.52 14.68 -5.03
N HIS A 133 6.80 14.98 -4.74
CA HIS A 133 7.95 14.39 -5.43
C HIS A 133 8.41 13.05 -4.86
N ASP A 134 7.95 12.65 -3.67
CA ASP A 134 8.28 11.37 -3.05
C ASP A 134 7.07 10.82 -2.29
N SER A 135 6.24 10.07 -2.99
CA SER A 135 5.01 9.47 -2.46
C SER A 135 5.29 8.62 -1.21
N GLY A 136 4.43 8.72 -0.19
CA GLY A 136 4.55 7.99 1.07
C GLY A 136 3.94 6.59 1.03
N LEU A 137 3.62 6.05 2.20
CA LEU A 137 3.11 4.69 2.35
C LEU A 137 1.80 4.43 1.60
N LEU A 138 0.79 5.29 1.78
CA LEU A 138 -0.54 5.09 1.19
C LEU A 138 -0.53 5.08 -0.34
N PRO A 139 -0.06 6.12 -1.05
CA PRO A 139 -0.05 6.13 -2.52
C PRO A 139 0.81 5.02 -3.11
N ARG A 140 1.96 4.67 -2.50
CA ARG A 140 2.78 3.53 -2.94
C ARG A 140 2.06 2.20 -2.80
N SER A 141 1.38 1.99 -1.67
CA SER A 141 0.60 0.78 -1.42
C SER A 141 -0.50 0.61 -2.47
N LEU A 142 -1.27 1.68 -2.73
CA LEU A 142 -2.31 1.67 -3.75
C LEU A 142 -1.74 1.40 -5.14
N SER A 143 -0.62 2.04 -5.51
CA SER A 143 0.04 1.78 -6.79
C SER A 143 0.43 0.31 -6.95
N VAL A 144 1.01 -0.31 -5.92
CA VAL A 144 1.38 -1.73 -5.97
C VAL A 144 0.14 -2.61 -6.10
N ILE A 145 -0.92 -2.32 -5.35
CA ILE A 145 -2.18 -3.06 -5.42
C ILE A 145 -2.78 -2.97 -6.83
N PHE A 146 -2.91 -1.76 -7.38
CA PHE A 146 -3.51 -1.55 -8.70
C PHE A 146 -2.68 -2.15 -9.84
N ASN A 147 -1.35 -2.06 -9.75
CA ASN A 147 -0.47 -2.69 -10.74
C ASN A 147 -0.54 -4.23 -10.64
N SER A 148 -0.72 -4.79 -9.43
CA SER A 148 -0.81 -6.24 -9.24
C SER A 148 -2.11 -6.85 -9.76
N ILE A 149 -3.18 -6.06 -9.87
CA ILE A 149 -4.47 -6.51 -10.44
C ILE A 149 -4.59 -6.23 -11.94
N GLU A 150 -3.61 -5.57 -12.55
CA GLU A 150 -3.61 -5.27 -13.98
C GLU A 150 -3.69 -6.58 -14.79
N GLY A 151 -4.58 -6.63 -15.78
CA GLY A 151 -4.86 -7.84 -16.56
C GLY A 151 -5.71 -8.91 -15.84
N ARG A 152 -6.02 -8.74 -14.55
CA ARG A 152 -6.87 -9.64 -13.76
C ARG A 152 -8.27 -9.06 -13.51
N VAL A 153 -8.62 -8.01 -14.25
CA VAL A 153 -9.92 -7.33 -14.15
C VAL A 153 -10.97 -8.18 -14.87
N TYR A 154 -12.00 -8.59 -14.13
CA TYR A 154 -13.13 -9.30 -14.71
C TYR A 154 -13.87 -8.38 -15.70
N PRO A 155 -13.95 -8.74 -17.00
CA PRO A 155 -14.36 -7.80 -18.05
C PRO A 155 -15.88 -7.67 -18.20
N ARG A 156 -16.65 -8.61 -17.64
CA ARG A 156 -18.11 -8.61 -17.79
C ARG A 156 -18.76 -7.72 -16.73
N SER A 157 -19.81 -7.03 -17.13
CA SER A 157 -20.65 -6.21 -16.26
C SER A 157 -21.87 -6.96 -15.72
N ASP A 158 -21.78 -8.29 -15.60
CA ASP A 158 -22.84 -9.14 -15.04
C ASP A 158 -22.73 -9.31 -13.52
N LEU A 159 -21.75 -8.69 -12.86
CA LEU A 159 -21.58 -8.73 -11.41
C LEU A 159 -21.89 -7.37 -10.79
N LYS A 160 -22.81 -7.38 -9.81
CA LYS A 160 -23.12 -6.23 -8.99
C LYS A 160 -22.69 -6.47 -7.54
N PRO A 161 -21.80 -5.64 -6.96
CA PRO A 161 -21.39 -5.80 -5.56
C PRO A 161 -22.58 -5.56 -4.61
N GLN A 162 -22.69 -6.40 -3.59
CA GLN A 162 -23.74 -6.37 -2.58
C GLN A 162 -23.11 -6.48 -1.18
N ARG A 163 -23.43 -5.52 -0.29
CA ARG A 163 -23.00 -5.54 1.14
C ARG A 163 -21.50 -5.77 1.36
N CYS A 164 -20.64 -5.10 0.59
CA CYS A 164 -19.18 -5.08 0.71
C CYS A 164 -18.43 -6.42 0.60
N ARG A 165 -19.12 -7.57 0.62
CA ARG A 165 -18.52 -8.92 0.56
C ARG A 165 -19.21 -9.86 -0.42
N ASP A 166 -20.47 -9.60 -0.74
CA ASP A 166 -21.24 -10.43 -1.65
C ASP A 166 -21.30 -9.78 -3.04
N PHE A 167 -21.75 -10.57 -4.02
CA PHE A 167 -22.12 -10.06 -5.32
C PHE A 167 -23.38 -10.77 -5.81
N THR A 168 -24.14 -10.07 -6.64
CA THR A 168 -25.30 -10.62 -7.33
C THR A 168 -24.99 -10.67 -8.81
N ARG A 169 -25.24 -11.83 -9.44
CA ARG A 169 -25.18 -11.96 -10.89
C ARG A 169 -26.45 -11.36 -11.51
N LEU A 170 -26.26 -10.50 -12.50
CA LEU A 170 -27.34 -9.85 -13.24
C LEU A 170 -27.77 -10.71 -14.42
N THR A 171 -29.07 -10.69 -14.72
CA THR A 171 -29.59 -11.22 -15.99
C THR A 171 -29.23 -10.28 -17.14
N SER A 172 -29.31 -10.75 -18.38
CA SER A 172 -29.02 -9.93 -19.57
C SER A 172 -29.89 -8.67 -19.67
N GLU A 173 -31.15 -8.75 -19.25
CA GLU A 173 -32.06 -7.60 -19.20
C GLU A 173 -31.62 -6.57 -18.15
N GLN A 174 -31.26 -7.04 -16.94
CA GLN A 174 -30.76 -6.18 -15.87
C GLN A 174 -29.44 -5.49 -16.26
N GLN A 175 -28.53 -6.23 -16.89
CA GLN A 175 -27.25 -5.68 -17.38
C GLN A 175 -27.47 -4.56 -18.41
N ALA A 176 -28.44 -4.71 -19.32
CA ALA A 176 -28.77 -3.69 -20.31
C ALA A 176 -29.36 -2.43 -19.67
N ALA A 177 -30.25 -2.59 -18.70
CA ALA A 177 -30.84 -1.49 -17.94
C ALA A 177 -29.77 -0.72 -17.14
N GLU A 178 -28.90 -1.43 -16.42
CA GLU A 178 -27.81 -0.82 -15.65
C GLU A 178 -26.77 -0.15 -16.54
N SER A 179 -26.44 -0.74 -17.69
CA SER A 179 -25.51 -0.15 -18.66
C SER A 179 -26.05 1.14 -19.26
N SER A 180 -27.36 1.20 -19.50
CA SER A 180 -28.04 2.41 -19.99
C SER A 180 -28.02 3.53 -18.94
N SER A 181 -28.35 3.18 -17.68
CA SER A 181 -28.28 4.12 -16.55
C SER A 181 -26.85 4.62 -16.30
N LYS A 182 -25.86 3.73 -16.28
CA LYS A 182 -24.44 4.08 -16.14
C LYS A 182 -23.99 5.02 -17.25
N ARG A 183 -24.39 4.76 -18.50
CA ARG A 183 -24.03 5.60 -19.65
C ARG A 183 -24.64 6.99 -19.54
N SER A 184 -25.88 7.10 -19.07
CA SER A 184 -26.54 8.38 -18.81
C SER A 184 -25.82 9.17 -17.71
N LEU A 185 -25.50 8.52 -16.59
CA LEU A 185 -24.82 9.15 -15.45
C LEU A 185 -23.39 9.60 -15.80
N LEU A 186 -22.62 8.75 -16.49
CA LEU A 186 -21.27 9.11 -16.92
C LEU A 186 -21.26 10.22 -17.99
N ARG A 187 -22.32 10.34 -18.80
CA ARG A 187 -22.46 11.47 -19.72
C ARG A 187 -22.62 12.78 -18.94
N LEU A 188 -23.49 12.80 -17.92
CA LEU A 188 -23.67 13.96 -17.04
C LEU A 188 -22.36 14.36 -16.35
N LEU A 189 -21.57 13.39 -15.87
CA LEU A 189 -20.28 13.67 -15.26
C LEU A 189 -19.25 14.22 -16.26
N LYS A 190 -19.23 13.75 -17.50
CA LYS A 190 -18.38 14.32 -18.55
C LYS A 190 -18.78 15.77 -18.87
N GLU A 191 -20.07 16.05 -18.94
CA GLU A 191 -20.58 17.42 -19.14
C GLU A 191 -20.18 18.33 -17.98
N VAL A 192 -20.26 17.87 -16.72
CA VAL A 192 -19.81 18.62 -15.55
C VAL A 192 -18.29 18.86 -15.57
N LEU A 193 -17.48 17.85 -15.93
CA LEU A 193 -16.03 17.98 -15.99
C LEU A 193 -15.58 18.94 -17.10
N ILE A 194 -16.24 18.90 -18.26
CA ILE A 194 -16.01 19.84 -19.38
C ILE A 194 -16.41 21.26 -18.97
N LEU A 195 -17.52 21.43 -18.23
CA LEU A 195 -17.92 22.73 -17.73
C LEU A 195 -16.92 23.26 -16.69
N CYS A 196 -16.49 22.45 -15.72
CA CYS A 196 -15.48 22.85 -14.74
C CYS A 196 -14.13 23.22 -15.35
N THR A 197 -13.72 22.61 -16.47
CA THR A 197 -12.49 23.00 -17.17
C THR A 197 -12.63 24.27 -18.03
N ASN A 198 -13.85 24.64 -18.43
CA ASN A 198 -14.09 25.84 -19.24
C ASN A 198 -14.38 27.09 -18.40
N THR A 199 -14.77 26.95 -17.13
CA THR A 199 -14.96 28.09 -16.21
C THR A 199 -13.70 28.48 -15.42
N ALA A 200 -12.56 27.82 -15.69
CA ALA A 200 -11.28 28.05 -15.01
C ALA A 200 -10.24 28.82 -15.87
N TYR A 201 -10.68 29.52 -16.92
CA TYR A 201 -9.89 30.46 -17.71
C TYR A 201 -10.50 31.86 -17.69
#